data_AF-A0A2K8NTE8-F1
#
_entry.id   AF-A0A2K8NTE8-F1
#
_cell.length_a   1.000
_cell.length_b   1.000
_cell.length_c   1.000
_cell.angle_alpha   90.00
_cell.angle_beta   90.00
_cell.angle_gamma   90.00
#
_symmetry.space_group_name_H-M   'P 1'
#
loop_
_entity.id
_entity.type
_entity.pdbx_description
1 polymer ?
#
loop_
_entity_poly.entity_id
_entity_poly.type
_entity_poly.pdbx_seq_one_letter_code
_entity_poly.pdbx_strand_id
1 'polypeptide(L)' 'MICIKKDCNNQASAKVCEDVLDVNSSENKWVTEEPTYKKVSLYYCKKHFQEVIDVLTTSKN' A
#
# COMPACT_ATOMS: atom_id res chain seq x y z
N MET A 1 -6.07 -10.98 11.10
CA MET A 1 -6.21 -9.79 10.24
C MET A 1 -6.79 -10.22 8.90
N ILE A 2 -7.67 -9.40 8.31
CA ILE A 2 -8.38 -9.70 7.06
C ILE A 2 -7.63 -9.03 5.89
N CYS A 3 -7.75 -9.58 4.68
CA CYS A 3 -7.22 -8.97 3.47
C CYS A 3 -7.72 -7.52 3.29
N ILE A 4 -6.86 -6.62 2.80
CA ILE A 4 -7.17 -5.21 2.57
C ILE A 4 -8.16 -4.96 1.43
N LYS A 5 -8.27 -5.89 0.47
CA LYS A 5 -9.17 -5.76 -0.68
C LYS A 5 -10.61 -5.78 -0.17
N LYS A 6 -11.36 -4.73 -0.50
CA LYS A 6 -12.80 -4.65 -0.24
C LYS A 6 -13.46 -5.88 -0.86
N ASP A 7 -14.42 -6.47 -0.15
CA ASP A 7 -15.11 -7.72 -0.53
C ASP A 7 -14.26 -9.01 -0.41
N CYS A 8 -13.12 -8.98 0.30
CA CYS A 8 -12.33 -10.17 0.60
C CYS A 8 -12.32 -10.50 2.09
N ASN A 9 -13.02 -11.58 2.48
CA ASN A 9 -13.05 -12.07 3.87
C ASN A 9 -11.96 -13.10 4.20
N ASN A 10 -11.00 -13.32 3.29
CA ASN A 10 -9.91 -14.26 3.52
C ASN A 10 -8.93 -13.70 4.56
N GLN A 11 -8.35 -14.59 5.37
CA GLN A 11 -7.26 -14.23 6.27
C GLN A 11 -6.05 -13.74 5.47
N ALA A 12 -5.42 -12.68 5.96
CA ALA A 12 -4.18 -12.18 5.37
C ALA A 12 -3.04 -13.16 5.63
N SER A 13 -2.26 -13.43 4.60
CA SER A 13 -1.08 -14.30 4.63
C SER A 13 0.22 -13.58 4.30
N ALA A 14 0.14 -12.34 3.84
CA ALA A 14 1.28 -11.51 3.46
C ALA A 14 1.09 -10.07 3.93
N LYS A 15 2.21 -9.38 4.19
CA LYS A 15 2.26 -7.97 4.60
C LYS A 15 3.18 -7.23 3.62
N VAL A 16 2.70 -6.11 3.09
CA VAL A 16 3.48 -5.16 2.28
C VAL A 16 3.55 -3.83 3.02
N CYS A 17 4.74 -3.25 3.08
CA CYS A 17 4.94 -1.91 3.63
C CYS A 17 5.14 -0.96 2.46
N GLU A 18 4.28 0.05 2.35
CA GLU A 18 4.38 1.09 1.32
C GLU A 18 4.46 2.46 1.96
N ASP A 19 5.25 3.34 1.34
CA ASP A 19 5.30 4.75 1.68
C ASP A 19 4.20 5.48 0.88
N VAL A 20 3.19 5.99 1.58
CA VAL A 20 2.04 6.69 0.99
C VAL A 20 2.10 8.17 1.36
N LEU A 21 1.81 9.04 0.39
CA LEU A 21 1.76 10.48 0.60
C LEU A 21 0.75 10.82 1.70
N ASP A 22 1.19 11.52 2.75
CA ASP A 22 0.31 11.89 3.85
C ASP A 22 -0.42 13.20 3.57
N VAL A 23 -1.50 13.14 2.79
CA VAL A 23 -2.29 14.32 2.38
C VAL A 23 -2.93 15.09 3.53
N ASN A 24 -2.99 14.49 4.73
CA ASN A 24 -3.52 15.13 5.93
C ASN A 24 -2.41 15.65 6.87
N SER A 25 -1.13 15.46 6.52
CA SER A 25 -0.04 15.99 7.32
C SER A 25 -0.11 17.51 7.31
N SER A 26 -0.20 18.11 8.49
CA SER A 26 -0.08 19.56 8.68
C SER A 26 1.29 20.12 8.30
N GLU A 27 2.27 19.25 8.04
CA GLU A 27 3.60 19.59 7.51
C GLU A 27 3.61 19.65 5.98
N ASN A 28 2.68 18.95 5.29
CA ASN A 28 2.46 19.09 3.85
C ASN A 28 1.75 20.41 3.55
N LYS A 29 2.45 21.51 3.76
CA LYS A 29 2.06 22.84 3.29
C LYS A 29 2.62 22.99 1.88
N TRP A 30 1.98 23.79 1.02
CA TRP A 30 2.49 24.15 -0.31
C TRP A 30 3.93 24.74 -0.32
N VAL A 31 4.53 24.97 0.86
CA VAL A 31 5.83 25.60 1.10
C VAL A 31 6.93 24.65 1.57
N THR A 32 6.66 23.37 1.85
CA THR A 32 7.74 22.38 2.10
C THR A 32 8.22 21.80 0.77
N GLU A 33 9.51 21.95 0.46
CA GLU A 33 10.14 21.48 -0.78
C GLU A 33 10.01 19.96 -0.99
N GLU A 34 9.84 19.18 0.08
CA GLU A 34 9.73 17.72 0.02
C GLU A 34 8.39 17.21 0.61
N PRO A 35 7.64 16.37 -0.13
CA PRO A 35 6.41 15.77 0.37
C PRO A 35 6.67 14.79 1.52
N THR A 36 5.82 14.86 2.55
CA THR A 36 5.86 13.92 3.68
C THR A 36 5.12 12.64 3.33
N TYR A 37 5.82 11.51 3.46
CA TYR A 37 5.27 10.16 3.28
C TYR A 37 5.11 9.46 4.63
N LYS A 38 4.06 8.65 4.76
CA LYS A 38 3.85 7.76 5.90
C LYS A 38 3.94 6.31 5.48
N LYS A 39 4.50 5.47 6.35
CA LYS A 39 4.54 4.02 6.15
C LYS A 39 3.20 3.41 6.51
N VAL A 40 2.55 2.79 5.53
CA VAL A 40 1.34 1.98 5.75
C VAL A 40 1.66 0.50 5.56
N SER A 41 1.06 -0.31 6.42
CA SER A 41 1.14 -1.77 6.35
C SER A 41 -0.14 -2.30 5.71
N LEU A 42 -0.03 -2.83 4.50
CA LEU A 42 -1.13 -3.45 3.77
C LEU A 42 -1.05 -4.97 3.93
N TYR A 43 -2.18 -5.59 4.24
CA TYR A 43 -2.26 -7.02 4.52
C TYR A 43 -3.07 -7.71 3.43
N TYR A 44 -2.45 -8.66 2.72
CA TYR A 44 -3.06 -9.34 1.58
C TYR A 44 -3.24 -10.83 1.86
N CYS A 45 -4.30 -11.43 1.32
CA CYS A 45 -4.40 -12.88 1.19
C CYS A 45 -3.53 -13.34 0.01
N LYS A 46 -3.18 -14.64 -0.03
CA LYS A 46 -2.28 -15.22 -1.05
C LYS A 46 -2.66 -14.84 -2.48
N LYS A 47 -3.96 -14.91 -2.83
CA LYS A 47 -4.46 -14.59 -4.17
C LYS A 47 -4.19 -13.12 -4.54
N HIS A 48 -4.61 -12.20 -3.69
CA HIS A 48 -4.48 -10.77 -3.96
C HIS A 48 -3.04 -10.27 -3.85
N PHE A 49 -2.21 -10.91 -3.03
CA PHE A 49 -0.79 -10.65 -3.02
C PHE A 49 -0.14 -10.99 -4.36
N GLN A 50 -0.50 -12.14 -4.96
CA GLN A 50 0.00 -12.53 -6.28
C GLN A 50 -0.42 -11.54 -7.37
N GLU A 51 -1.67 -11.05 -7.35
CA GLU A 51 -2.15 -10.02 -8.30
C GLU A 51 -1.30 -8.74 -8.22
N VAL A 52 -1.00 -8.27 -7.00
CA VAL A 52 -0.20 -7.05 -6.79
C VAL A 52 1.24 -7.24 -7.26
N ILE A 53 1.87 -8.37 -6.92
CA ILE A 53 3.23 -8.68 -7.37
C ILE A 53 3.26 -8.80 -8.90
N ASP A 54 2.27 -9.42 -9.52
CA ASP A 54 2.22 -9.55 -10.98
C ASP A 54 2.21 -8.19 -11.67
N VAL A 55 1.37 -7.25 -11.20
CA VAL A 55 1.35 -5.86 -11.73
C VAL A 55 2.71 -5.17 -11.60
N LEU A 56 3.38 -5.33 -10.45
CA LEU A 56 4.69 -4.75 -10.19
C LEU A 56 5.81 -5.39 -11.02
N THR A 57 5.67 -6.66 -11.36
CA THR A 57 6.69 -7.41 -12.12
C THR A 57 6.51 -7.22 -13.63
N THR A 58 5.26 -7.17 -14.10
CA THR A 58 4.93 -6.99 -15.52
C THR A 58 5.17 -5.56 -16.00
N SER A 59 5.07 -4.55 -15.12
CA SER A 59 5.42 -3.15 -15.45
C SER A 59 6.93 -2.91 -15.69
N LYS A 60 7.78 -3.94 -15.58
CA LYS A 60 9.23 -3.86 -15.84
C LYS A 60 9.66 -4.39 -17.21
N ASN A 61 8.73 -4.83 -18.06
CA ASN A 61 9.01 -5.28 -19.43
C ASN A 61 8.55 -4.28 -20.49
#